data_AF-A0A8T7MH41-F1
#
_entry.id   AF-A0A8T7MH41-F1
#
_cell.length_a   1.000
_cell.length_b   1.000
_cell.length_c   1.000
_cell.angle_alpha   90.00
_cell.angle_beta   90.00
_cell.angle_gamma   90.00
#
_symmetry.space_group_name_H-M   'P 1'
#
loop_
_entity.id
_entity.type
_entity.pdbx_description
1 polymer ?
#
loop_
_entity_poly.entity_id
_entity_poly.type
_entity_poly.pdbx_seq_one_letter_code
_entity_poly.pdbx_strand_id
1 'polypeptide(L)'
;MNPIDLEKFNHAVTLVNLGRKPEAYQQMRELANNYSQDPNILLWLGLLTPNGYEARQIADTLNRIDPSNPGIAQLQQHINQTWPAPPAPPPYQPPAYQQPTYQQPTYQQPAYQQPVYQQPAVVYQQPVYIQAGTSYCPFCHTNVPPRRIRRISSAGWVVFTLLLLFTVVFCWIGLLMKEEVMICSTCGMRIQ
;
A
#
# COMPACT_ATOMS: atom_id res chain seq x y z
N MET A 1 -4.19 23.45 21.04
CA MET A 1 -2.76 23.27 21.42
C MET A 1 -2.56 23.65 22.88
N ASN A 2 -1.67 22.96 23.59
CA ASN A 2 -1.18 23.42 24.90
C ASN A 2 -0.15 24.57 24.73
N PRO A 3 0.21 25.33 25.78
CA PRO A 3 1.12 26.47 25.67
C PRO A 3 2.52 26.13 25.14
N ILE A 4 3.06 24.97 25.52
CA ILE A 4 4.41 24.53 25.11
C ILE A 4 4.44 24.24 23.60
N ASP A 5 3.43 23.53 23.09
CA ASP A 5 3.31 23.22 21.67
C ASP A 5 3.02 24.47 20.83
N LEU A 6 2.29 25.44 21.39
CA LEU A 6 2.07 26.74 20.76
C LEU A 6 3.39 27.53 20.63
N GLU A 7 4.24 27.50 21.65
CA GLU A 7 5.58 28.10 21.58
C GLU A 7 6.43 27.43 20.49
N LYS A 8 6.41 26.09 20.42
CA LYS A 8 7.08 25.34 19.35
C LYS A 8 6.56 25.73 17.96
N PHE A 9 5.25 25.92 17.81
CA PHE A 9 4.66 26.35 16.56
C PHE A 9 5.17 27.75 16.16
N ASN A 10 5.14 28.71 17.09
CA ASN A 10 5.63 30.07 16.85
C ASN A 10 7.14 30.10 16.54
N HIS A 11 7.92 29.26 17.20
CA HIS A 11 9.33 29.10 16.90
C HIS A 11 9.55 28.54 15.49
N ALA A 12 8.77 27.52 15.08
CA ALA A 12 8.82 27.00 13.71
C ALA A 12 8.51 28.08 12.67
N VAL A 13 7.48 28.91 12.90
CA VAL A 13 7.17 30.06 12.03
C VAL A 13 8.32 31.06 11.97
N THR A 14 8.98 31.32 13.09
CA THR A 14 10.18 32.19 13.15
C THR A 14 11.32 31.61 12.32
N LEU A 15 11.57 30.30 12.40
CA LEU A 15 12.57 29.61 11.59
C LEU A 15 12.29 29.76 10.08
N VAL A 16 11.02 29.72 9.66
CA VAL A 16 10.64 29.98 8.26
C VAL A 16 11.04 31.40 7.84
N ASN A 17 10.75 32.40 8.67
CA ASN A 17 11.11 33.80 8.39
C ASN A 17 12.62 34.02 8.30
N LEU A 18 13.40 33.20 9.03
CA LEU A 18 14.86 33.20 8.97
C LEU A 18 15.42 32.37 7.79
N GLY A 19 14.57 31.80 6.93
CA GLY A 19 14.97 30.94 5.81
C GLY A 19 15.38 29.52 6.20
N ARG A 20 15.29 29.14 7.49
CA ARG A 20 15.66 27.83 8.03
C ARG A 20 14.53 26.81 7.87
N LYS A 21 14.06 26.64 6.63
CA LYS A 21 12.92 25.77 6.28
C LYS A 21 13.07 24.30 6.73
N PRO A 22 14.25 23.65 6.63
CA PRO A 22 14.39 22.25 7.06
C PRO A 22 14.13 22.05 8.56
N GLU A 23 14.56 23.00 9.38
CA GLU A 23 14.37 22.94 10.83
C GLU A 23 12.92 23.23 11.21
N ALA A 24 12.32 24.24 10.55
CA ALA A 24 10.90 24.52 10.68
C ALA A 24 10.04 23.30 10.32
N TYR A 25 10.41 22.58 9.24
CA TYR A 25 9.74 21.34 8.85
C TYR A 25 9.83 20.26 9.93
N GLN A 26 11.03 20.00 10.49
CA GLN A 26 11.18 19.00 11.55
C GLN A 26 10.30 19.35 12.76
N GLN A 27 10.31 20.61 13.18
CA GLN A 27 9.51 21.04 14.33
C GLN A 27 8.00 20.95 14.05
N MET A 28 7.55 21.31 12.84
CA MET A 28 6.15 21.16 12.44
C MET A 28 5.73 19.70 12.36
N ARG A 29 6.63 18.80 11.96
CA ARG A 29 6.39 17.35 11.91
C ARG A 29 6.22 16.74 13.29
N GLU A 30 7.00 17.18 14.28
CA GLU A 30 6.80 16.78 15.67
C GLU A 30 5.42 17.20 16.19
N LEU A 31 5.00 18.42 15.90
CA LEU A 31 3.67 18.91 16.27
C LEU A 31 2.57 18.10 15.59
N ALA A 32 2.74 17.73 14.32
CA ALA A 32 1.78 16.90 13.59
C ALA A 32 1.58 15.50 14.21
N ASN A 33 2.53 14.98 15.00
CA ASN A 33 2.33 13.71 15.70
C ASN A 33 1.26 13.82 16.80
N ASN A 34 1.20 14.96 17.48
CA ASN A 34 0.25 15.22 18.58
C ASN A 34 -1.08 15.80 18.07
N TYR A 35 -1.05 16.42 16.89
CA TYR A 35 -2.16 17.18 16.32
C TYR A 35 -2.35 16.82 14.84
N SER A 36 -2.38 15.53 14.54
CA SER A 36 -2.39 14.98 13.17
C SER A 36 -3.61 15.35 12.33
N GLN A 37 -4.66 15.89 12.95
CA GLN A 37 -5.90 16.34 12.30
C GLN A 37 -6.08 17.85 12.34
N ASP A 38 -5.15 18.61 12.94
CA ASP A 38 -5.26 20.07 12.97
C ASP A 38 -5.00 20.65 11.56
N PRO A 39 -5.98 21.32 10.94
CA PRO A 39 -5.83 21.81 9.57
C PRO A 39 -4.69 22.82 9.41
N ASN A 40 -4.40 23.64 10.43
CA ASN A 40 -3.34 24.65 10.35
C ASN A 40 -1.97 24.00 10.38
N ILE A 41 -1.76 23.02 11.25
CA ILE A 41 -0.47 22.30 11.33
C ILE A 41 -0.23 21.51 10.04
N LEU A 42 -1.26 20.83 9.55
CA LEU A 42 -1.19 20.11 8.28
C LEU A 42 -0.87 21.07 7.12
N LEU A 43 -1.51 22.25 7.07
CA LEU A 43 -1.22 23.26 6.06
C LEU A 43 0.25 23.69 6.09
N TRP A 44 0.76 24.05 7.28
CA TRP A 44 2.16 24.42 7.44
C TRP A 44 3.13 23.29 7.10
N LEU A 45 2.81 22.05 7.49
CA LEU A 45 3.62 20.88 7.17
C LEU A 45 3.67 20.64 5.64
N GLY A 46 2.53 20.80 4.96
CA GLY A 46 2.43 20.67 3.50
C GLY A 46 3.20 21.74 2.74
N LEU A 47 3.29 22.97 3.28
CA LEU A 47 4.07 24.06 2.69
C LEU A 47 5.58 23.93 2.93
N LEU A 48 5.99 23.20 3.96
CA LEU A 48 7.40 23.08 4.37
C LEU A 48 8.06 21.77 3.95
N THR A 49 7.28 20.75 3.57
CA THR A 49 7.85 19.44 3.21
C THR A 49 8.77 19.54 2.00
N PRO A 50 9.92 18.83 2.00
CA PRO A 50 10.76 18.70 0.82
C PRO A 50 10.23 17.68 -0.20
N ASN A 51 9.13 16.97 0.11
CA ASN A 51 8.61 15.86 -0.68
C ASN A 51 7.23 16.19 -1.28
N GLY A 52 7.16 16.28 -2.61
CA GLY A 52 5.92 16.57 -3.32
C GLY A 52 4.83 15.51 -3.16
N TYR A 53 5.18 14.24 -2.89
CA TYR A 53 4.19 13.21 -2.57
C TYR A 53 3.55 13.46 -1.20
N GLU A 54 4.34 13.78 -0.19
CA GLU A 54 3.84 14.11 1.16
C GLU A 54 2.95 15.36 1.10
N ALA A 55 3.36 16.39 0.35
CA ALA A 55 2.56 17.60 0.17
C ALA A 55 1.17 17.31 -0.42
N ARG A 56 1.09 16.43 -1.44
CA ARG A 56 -0.18 16.01 -2.05
C ARG A 56 -1.05 15.23 -1.08
N GLN A 57 -0.48 14.29 -0.33
CA GLN A 57 -1.23 13.54 0.69
C GLN A 57 -1.79 14.46 1.78
N ILE A 58 -1.03 15.48 2.19
CA ILE A 58 -1.47 16.49 3.14
C ILE A 58 -2.62 17.32 2.54
N ALA A 59 -2.51 17.78 1.30
CA ALA A 59 -3.58 18.50 0.62
C ALA A 59 -4.87 17.68 0.50
N ASP A 60 -4.76 16.39 0.15
CA ASP A 60 -5.91 15.47 0.11
C ASP A 60 -6.53 15.24 1.49
N THR A 61 -5.70 15.26 2.54
CA THR A 61 -6.16 15.13 3.92
C THR A 61 -6.88 16.39 4.39
N LEU A 62 -6.34 17.57 4.09
CA LEU A 62 -6.99 18.86 4.36
C LEU A 62 -8.33 18.98 3.65
N ASN A 63 -8.40 18.60 2.37
CA ASN A 63 -9.65 18.63 1.60
C ASN A 63 -10.73 17.68 2.16
N ARG A 64 -10.36 16.68 2.97
CA ARG A 64 -11.30 15.79 3.65
C ARG A 64 -11.74 16.32 5.02
N ILE A 65 -10.84 16.97 5.75
CA ILE A 65 -11.09 17.44 7.13
C ILE A 65 -11.76 18.82 7.13
N ASP A 66 -11.27 19.74 6.30
CA ASP A 66 -11.77 21.10 6.17
C ASP A 66 -11.71 21.55 4.70
N PRO A 67 -12.67 21.12 3.86
CA PRO A 67 -12.71 21.49 2.44
C PRO A 67 -12.84 23.00 2.21
N SER A 68 -13.35 23.74 3.20
CA SER A 68 -13.52 25.19 3.14
C SER A 68 -12.26 25.98 3.47
N ASN A 69 -11.16 25.31 3.83
CA ASN A 69 -9.95 25.99 4.26
C ASN A 69 -9.32 26.79 3.10
N PRO A 70 -9.19 28.14 3.22
CA PRO A 70 -8.63 28.96 2.15
C PRO A 70 -7.15 28.65 1.87
N GLY A 71 -6.44 28.04 2.82
CA GLY A 71 -5.05 27.64 2.66
C GLY A 71 -4.83 26.49 1.68
N ILE A 72 -5.86 25.66 1.41
CA ILE A 72 -5.72 24.51 0.50
C ILE A 72 -5.37 24.97 -0.91
N ALA A 73 -6.01 26.04 -1.39
CA ALA A 73 -5.73 26.59 -2.71
C ALA A 73 -4.26 27.06 -2.82
N GLN A 74 -3.73 27.68 -1.77
CA GLN A 74 -2.34 28.13 -1.71
C GLN A 74 -1.38 26.93 -1.72
N LEU A 75 -1.68 25.89 -0.93
CA LEU A 75 -0.89 24.66 -0.91
C LEU A 75 -0.89 23.96 -2.28
N GLN A 76 -2.04 23.85 -2.94
CA GLN A 76 -2.13 23.27 -4.28
C GLN A 76 -1.32 24.06 -5.31
N GLN A 77 -1.38 25.39 -5.27
CA GLN A 77 -0.55 26.24 -6.12
C GLN A 77 0.94 26.01 -5.85
N HIS A 78 1.35 25.96 -4.58
CA HIS A 78 2.73 25.66 -4.20
C HIS A 78 3.18 24.29 -4.71
N ILE A 79 2.35 23.25 -4.57
CA ILE A 79 2.64 21.91 -5.08
C ILE A 79 2.85 21.92 -6.60
N ASN A 80 1.97 22.60 -7.34
CA ASN A 80 2.05 22.65 -8.80
C ASN A 80 3.28 23.42 -9.30
N GLN A 81 3.75 24.42 -8.54
CA GLN A 81 4.96 25.18 -8.85
C GLN A 81 6.24 24.40 -8.51
N THR A 82 6.26 23.74 -7.35
CA THR A 82 7.47 23.07 -6.84
C THR A 82 7.64 21.66 -7.41
N TRP A 83 6.54 20.93 -7.64
CA TRP A 83 6.54 19.57 -8.18
C TRP A 83 5.47 19.40 -9.26
N PRO A 84 5.70 19.94 -10.47
CA PRO A 84 4.78 19.79 -11.59
C PRO A 84 4.57 18.30 -11.92
N ALA A 85 3.35 17.96 -12.33
CA ALA A 85 3.07 16.63 -12.82
C ALA A 85 3.89 16.35 -14.09
N PRO A 86 4.37 15.11 -14.30
CA PRO A 86 4.96 14.75 -15.58
C PRO A 86 3.95 14.98 -16.71
N PRO A 87 4.41 15.38 -17.91
CA PRO A 87 3.52 15.52 -19.06
C PRO A 87 2.78 14.20 -19.30
N ALA A 88 1.49 14.30 -19.64
CA ALA A 88 0.68 13.13 -19.92
C ALA A 88 1.33 12.30 -21.05
N PRO A 89 1.33 10.96 -20.95
CA PRO A 89 1.81 10.13 -22.05
C PRO A 89 0.96 10.39 -23.30
N PRO A 90 1.54 10.29 -24.50
CA PRO A 90 0.79 10.43 -25.74
C PRO A 90 -0.35 9.40 -25.78
N PRO A 91 -1.51 9.75 -26.37
CA PRO A 91 -2.62 8.83 -26.50
C PRO A 91 -2.16 7.55 -27.23
N TYR A 92 -2.38 6.40 -26.60
CA TYR A 92 -2.02 5.11 -27.18
C TYR A 92 -2.94 4.82 -28.37
N GLN A 93 -2.39 4.76 -29.58
CA GLN A 93 -3.10 4.27 -30.76
C GLN A 93 -2.85 2.75 -30.88
N PRO A 94 -3.85 1.89 -30.62
CA PRO A 94 -3.67 0.46 -30.80
C PRO A 94 -3.45 0.13 -32.28
N PRO A 95 -2.53 -0.80 -32.62
CA PRO A 95 -2.36 -1.25 -33.99
C PRO A 95 -3.64 -1.92 -34.51
N ALA A 96 -4.02 -1.61 -35.74
CA ALA A 96 -5.13 -2.26 -36.43
C ALA A 96 -4.74 -3.69 -36.79
N TYR A 97 -5.17 -4.66 -35.99
CA TYR A 97 -5.01 -6.08 -36.32
C TYR A 97 -6.06 -6.47 -37.36
N GLN A 98 -5.62 -6.82 -38.57
CA GLN A 98 -6.44 -7.54 -39.53
C GLN A 98 -6.52 -9.01 -39.07
N GLN A 99 -7.74 -9.53 -38.84
CA GLN A 99 -7.90 -10.94 -38.54
C GLN A 99 -7.65 -11.78 -39.79
N PRO A 100 -6.70 -12.74 -39.76
CA PRO A 100 -6.58 -13.71 -40.85
C PRO A 100 -7.78 -14.67 -40.82
N THR A 101 -8.51 -14.74 -41.93
CA THR A 101 -9.52 -15.79 -42.17
C THR A 101 -8.81 -17.14 -42.36
N TYR A 102 -8.85 -17.98 -41.33
CA TYR A 102 -8.42 -19.37 -41.45
C TYR A 102 -9.57 -20.24 -41.98
N GLN A 103 -9.31 -20.97 -43.07
CA GLN A 103 -10.16 -22.07 -43.51
C GLN A 103 -9.83 -23.32 -42.69
N GLN A 104 -10.83 -23.95 -42.07
CA GLN A 104 -10.63 -25.21 -41.35
C GLN A 104 -10.49 -26.38 -42.35
N PRO A 105 -9.42 -27.19 -42.26
CA PRO A 105 -9.36 -28.47 -42.95
C PRO A 105 -10.22 -29.51 -42.21
N THR A 106 -11.05 -30.23 -42.97
CA THR A 106 -11.83 -31.39 -42.50
C THR A 106 -10.90 -32.59 -42.31
N TYR A 107 -10.66 -32.99 -41.06
CA TYR A 107 -9.94 -34.23 -40.74
C TYR A 107 -10.93 -35.37 -40.45
N GLN A 108 -10.68 -36.54 -41.05
CA GLN A 108 -11.32 -37.80 -40.65
C GLN A 108 -10.53 -38.42 -39.50
N GLN A 109 -11.21 -38.78 -38.41
CA GLN A 109 -10.60 -39.41 -37.23
C GLN A 109 -10.36 -40.91 -37.45
N PRO A 110 -9.15 -41.44 -37.18
CA PRO A 110 -8.95 -42.87 -36.98
C PRO A 110 -9.48 -43.33 -35.62
N ALA A 111 -10.08 -44.52 -35.57
CA ALA A 111 -10.51 -45.15 -34.33
C ALA A 111 -9.32 -45.78 -33.60
N TYR A 112 -8.92 -45.22 -32.45
CA TYR A 112 -7.93 -45.80 -31.55
C TYR A 112 -8.61 -46.45 -30.35
N GLN A 113 -8.15 -47.64 -29.97
CA GLN A 113 -8.47 -48.28 -28.69
C GLN A 113 -7.62 -47.66 -27.57
N GLN A 114 -8.25 -47.19 -26.50
CA GLN A 114 -7.54 -46.56 -25.37
C GLN A 114 -6.97 -47.62 -24.41
N PRO A 115 -5.68 -47.57 -24.07
CA PRO A 115 -5.18 -48.24 -22.87
C PRO A 115 -5.68 -47.53 -21.61
N VAL A 116 -6.15 -48.33 -20.65
CA VAL A 116 -6.60 -47.87 -19.33
C VAL A 116 -5.38 -47.51 -18.49
N TYR A 117 -5.12 -46.21 -18.33
CA TYR A 117 -4.17 -45.69 -17.35
C TYR A 117 -4.90 -45.35 -16.05
N GLN A 118 -4.42 -45.88 -14.93
CA GLN A 118 -4.80 -45.41 -13.60
C GLN A 118 -4.09 -44.08 -13.34
N GLN A 119 -4.87 -43.00 -13.35
CA GLN A 119 -4.39 -41.65 -13.08
C GLN A 119 -4.26 -41.45 -11.56
N PRO A 120 -3.08 -41.19 -10.99
CA PRO A 120 -3.01 -40.70 -9.63
C PRO A 120 -3.70 -39.33 -9.57
N ALA A 121 -4.62 -39.16 -8.62
CA ALA A 121 -5.33 -37.91 -8.39
C ALA A 121 -4.35 -36.84 -7.89
N VAL A 122 -3.71 -36.12 -8.81
CA VAL A 122 -3.01 -34.89 -8.48
C VAL A 122 -4.07 -33.80 -8.42
N VAL A 123 -4.54 -33.52 -7.21
CA VAL A 123 -5.37 -32.34 -6.91
C VAL A 123 -4.48 -31.11 -7.11
N TYR A 124 -4.48 -30.58 -8.32
CA TYR A 124 -4.03 -29.21 -8.55
C TYR A 124 -5.01 -28.30 -7.83
N GLN A 125 -4.61 -27.83 -6.64
CA GLN A 125 -5.29 -26.70 -6.00
C GLN A 125 -5.13 -25.50 -6.93
N GLN A 126 -6.17 -25.22 -7.71
CA GLN A 126 -6.30 -23.94 -8.40
C GLN A 126 -6.13 -22.83 -7.36
N PRO A 127 -5.34 -21.77 -7.62
CA PRO A 127 -5.42 -20.59 -6.79
C PRO A 127 -6.86 -20.10 -6.86
N VAL A 128 -7.55 -20.15 -5.71
CA VAL A 128 -8.87 -19.55 -5.55
C VAL A 128 -8.68 -18.06 -5.77
N TYR A 129 -8.95 -17.60 -6.98
CA TYR A 129 -9.34 -16.22 -7.20
C TYR A 129 -10.68 -16.09 -6.48
N ILE A 130 -10.62 -15.67 -5.22
CA ILE A 130 -11.76 -15.11 -4.52
C ILE A 130 -12.32 -14.02 -5.44
N GLN A 131 -13.44 -14.37 -6.06
CA GLN A 131 -14.27 -13.42 -6.78
C GLN A 131 -14.52 -12.26 -5.84
N ALA A 132 -14.34 -11.06 -6.39
CA ALA A 132 -14.52 -9.79 -5.72
C ALA A 132 -15.96 -9.65 -5.21
N GLY A 133 -16.25 -10.26 -4.06
CA GLY A 133 -17.15 -9.68 -3.09
C GLY A 133 -16.41 -8.51 -2.47
N THR A 134 -16.97 -7.32 -2.59
CA THR A 134 -16.50 -6.03 -2.08
C THR A 134 -16.17 -6.06 -0.59
N SER A 135 -15.05 -6.67 -0.22
CA SER A 135 -14.50 -6.64 1.14
C SER A 135 -13.55 -5.47 1.23
N TYR A 136 -14.11 -4.29 1.48
CA TYR A 136 -13.30 -3.14 1.88
C TYR A 136 -12.62 -3.47 3.21
N CYS A 137 -11.39 -2.99 3.39
CA CYS A 137 -10.70 -3.18 4.66
C CYS A 137 -11.49 -2.48 5.80
N PRO A 138 -11.83 -3.17 6.92
CA PRO A 138 -12.62 -2.56 8.00
C PRO A 138 -11.86 -1.44 8.73
N PHE A 139 -10.54 -1.36 8.55
CA PHE A 139 -9.68 -0.38 9.23
C PHE A 139 -9.43 0.90 8.42
N CYS A 140 -9.31 0.79 7.09
CA CYS A 140 -8.94 1.94 6.24
C CYS A 140 -9.89 2.14 5.05
N HIS A 141 -10.94 1.33 4.94
CA HIS A 141 -11.95 1.36 3.88
C HIS A 141 -11.41 1.31 2.44
N THR A 142 -10.16 0.84 2.27
CA THR A 142 -9.58 0.61 0.95
C THR A 142 -10.26 -0.57 0.26
N ASN A 143 -10.49 -0.46 -1.04
CA ASN A 143 -10.95 -1.55 -1.92
C ASN A 143 -9.76 -2.23 -2.64
N VAL A 144 -8.53 -1.95 -2.20
CA VAL A 144 -7.35 -2.60 -2.76
C VAL A 144 -7.28 -4.03 -2.20
N PRO A 145 -7.01 -5.06 -3.04
CA PRO A 145 -6.96 -6.43 -2.59
C PRO A 145 -5.92 -6.63 -1.48
N PRO A 146 -6.20 -7.49 -0.49
CA PRO A 146 -5.27 -7.79 0.59
C PRO A 146 -4.05 -8.54 0.04
N ARG A 147 -2.88 -8.25 0.62
CA ARG A 147 -1.63 -8.91 0.29
C ARG A 147 -1.45 -10.13 1.18
N ARG A 148 -1.17 -11.29 0.59
CA ARG A 148 -0.77 -12.50 1.33
C ARG A 148 0.70 -12.43 1.66
N ILE A 149 1.05 -12.57 2.94
CA ILE A 149 2.44 -12.68 3.40
C ILE A 149 2.60 -13.96 4.19
N ARG A 150 3.72 -14.66 3.98
CA ARG A 150 4.10 -15.84 4.74
C ARG A 150 4.84 -15.42 6.01
N ARG A 151 4.31 -15.75 7.17
CA ARG A 151 4.97 -15.56 8.47
C ARG A 151 5.13 -16.92 9.14
N ILE A 152 6.15 -17.05 9.99
CA ILE A 152 6.28 -18.23 10.86
C ILE A 152 5.06 -18.25 11.79
N SER A 153 4.36 -19.38 11.86
CA SER A 153 3.15 -19.49 12.68
C SER A 153 3.48 -19.35 14.16
N SER A 154 2.51 -18.94 14.98
CA SER A 154 2.68 -18.91 16.44
C SER A 154 3.04 -20.31 16.97
N ALA A 155 2.42 -21.35 16.41
CA ALA A 155 2.77 -22.75 16.68
C ALA A 155 4.21 -23.08 16.29
N GLY A 156 4.69 -22.59 15.14
CA GLY A 156 6.07 -22.77 14.67
C GLY A 156 7.09 -22.18 15.63
N TRP A 157 6.79 -21.00 16.21
CA TRP A 157 7.63 -20.40 17.27
C TRP A 157 7.66 -21.23 18.54
N VAL A 158 6.50 -21.72 19.01
CA VAL A 158 6.43 -22.57 20.21
C VAL A 158 7.22 -23.86 20.02
N VAL A 159 7.06 -24.52 18.85
CA VAL A 159 7.80 -25.74 18.50
C VAL A 159 9.30 -25.45 18.36
N PHE A 160 9.68 -24.33 17.74
CA PHE A 160 11.08 -23.91 17.63
C PHE A 160 11.73 -23.74 19.01
N THR A 161 11.09 -23.04 19.95
CA THR A 161 11.62 -22.82 21.30
C THR A 161 11.74 -24.13 22.07
N LEU A 162 10.74 -25.02 21.98
CA LEU A 162 10.77 -26.31 22.66
C LEU A 162 11.88 -27.21 22.09
N LEU A 163 11.99 -27.31 20.77
CA LEU A 163 13.06 -28.10 20.14
C LEU A 163 14.44 -27.49 20.35
N LEU A 164 14.59 -26.17 20.38
CA LEU A 164 15.87 -25.52 20.70
C LEU A 164 16.34 -25.89 22.11
N LEU A 165 15.41 -26.02 23.07
CA LEU A 165 15.72 -26.36 24.46
C LEU A 165 16.03 -27.84 24.66
N PHE A 166 15.32 -28.74 23.98
CA PHE A 166 15.47 -30.19 24.18
C PHE A 166 16.39 -30.88 23.16
N THR A 167 16.43 -30.40 21.92
CA THR A 167 17.07 -31.07 20.77
C THR A 167 17.57 -30.05 19.74
N VAL A 168 18.71 -29.41 20.05
CA VAL A 168 19.34 -28.35 19.21
C VAL A 168 19.47 -28.73 17.72
N VAL A 169 19.66 -30.02 17.41
CA VAL A 169 19.80 -30.54 16.04
C VAL A 169 18.52 -30.38 15.19
N PHE A 170 17.34 -30.37 15.80
CA PHE A 170 16.04 -30.33 15.10
C PHE A 170 15.31 -28.99 15.22
N CYS A 171 15.91 -27.96 15.82
CA CYS A 171 15.25 -26.68 16.08
C CYS A 171 14.73 -26.02 14.79
N TRP A 172 15.43 -26.17 13.66
CA TRP A 172 15.06 -25.60 12.36
C TRP A 172 13.72 -26.11 11.79
N ILE A 173 13.20 -27.26 12.25
CA ILE A 173 11.91 -27.79 11.80
C ILE A 173 10.76 -26.84 12.18
N GLY A 174 10.85 -26.15 13.33
CA GLY A 174 9.84 -25.16 13.74
C GLY A 174 9.73 -23.97 12.77
N LEU A 175 10.80 -23.65 12.03
CA LEU A 175 10.81 -22.56 11.04
C LEU A 175 10.18 -22.94 9.69
N LEU A 176 9.94 -24.24 9.45
CA LEU A 176 9.25 -24.72 8.25
C LEU A 176 7.73 -24.52 8.33
N MET A 177 7.18 -24.38 9.53
CA MET A 177 5.76 -24.11 9.72
C MET A 177 5.45 -22.63 9.42
N LYS A 178 5.01 -22.36 8.19
CA LYS A 178 4.60 -21.03 7.74
C LYS A 178 3.09 -20.96 7.63
N GLU A 179 2.52 -19.88 8.15
CA GLU A 179 1.12 -19.55 8.00
C GLU A 179 0.98 -18.40 6.98
N GLU A 180 -0.04 -18.47 6.13
CA GLU A 180 -0.39 -17.38 5.24
C GLU A 180 -1.31 -16.42 5.98
N VAL A 181 -0.83 -15.20 6.22
CA VAL A 181 -1.65 -14.13 6.80
C VAL A 181 -2.05 -13.15 5.71
N MET A 182 -3.34 -12.80 5.67
CA MET A 182 -3.82 -11.70 4.85
C MET A 182 -3.60 -10.39 5.59
N ILE A 183 -2.89 -9.47 4.96
CA ILE A 183 -2.72 -8.11 5.47
C ILE A 183 -3.28 -7.11 4.47
N CYS A 184 -3.82 -6.00 4.97
CA CYS A 184 -4.21 -4.90 4.12
C CYS A 184 -2.97 -4.33 3.42
N SER A 185 -3.07 -4.12 2.11
CA SER A 185 -2.00 -3.52 1.30
C SER A 185 -1.78 -2.04 1.60
N THR A 186 -2.80 -1.34 2.10
CA THR A 186 -2.74 0.09 2.44
C THR A 186 -2.35 0.33 3.90
N CYS A 187 -3.05 -0.28 4.87
CA CYS A 187 -2.79 -0.02 6.29
C CYS A 187 -1.95 -1.08 7.01
N GLY A 188 -1.63 -2.21 6.36
CA GLY A 188 -0.80 -3.27 6.95
C GLY A 188 -1.48 -4.11 8.04
N MET A 189 -2.73 -3.80 8.41
CA MET A 189 -3.49 -4.54 9.42
C MET A 189 -3.81 -5.97 8.95
N ARG A 190 -3.75 -6.93 9.88
CA ARG A 190 -4.16 -8.32 9.62
C ARG A 190 -5.67 -8.36 9.44
N ILE A 191 -6.11 -8.95 8.34
CA ILE A 191 -7.52 -9.23 8.06
C ILE A 191 -7.66 -10.74 8.24
N GLN A 192 -8.39 -11.17 9.28
CA GLN A 192 -8.63 -12.58 9.57
C GLN A 192 -9.69 -13.15 8.63
#